data_AF-A0A1Y1KGM8-F1
#
_entry.id   AF-A0A1Y1KGM8-F1
#
_cell.length_a   1.000
_cell.length_b   1.000
_cell.length_c   1.000
_cell.angle_alpha   90.00
_cell.angle_beta   90.00
_cell.angle_gamma   90.00
#
_symmetry.space_group_name_H-M   'P 1'
#
loop_
_entity.id
_entity.type
_entity.pdbx_description
1 polymer ?
#
loop_
_entity_poly.entity_id
_entity_poly.type
_entity_poly.pdbx_seq_one_letter_code
_entity_poly.pdbx_strand_id
1 'polypeptide(L)'
;MQVCLLNETACFSIGENFVNRRVVAVTNVECLLIPRYWLMQRNIGNIWNRVKQYLNSHIPSANEVHQEFLKGRKWCHHKKETIDALLAKKQSVNHASMWDVPLFIRMNEKIDL
;
A
#
# COMPACT_ATOMS: atom_id res chain seq x y z
N MET A 1 3.80 -10.70 -1.59
CA MET A 1 3.51 -9.29 -1.87
C MET A 1 2.49 -9.25 -3.00
N GLN A 2 1.37 -8.59 -2.80
CA GLN A 2 0.39 -8.39 -3.87
C GLN A 2 0.95 -7.33 -4.84
N VAL A 3 0.99 -7.66 -6.13
CA VAL A 3 1.61 -6.82 -7.16
C VAL A 3 0.59 -5.93 -7.85
N CYS A 4 -0.58 -6.48 -8.16
CA CYS A 4 -1.67 -5.79 -8.83
C CYS A 4 -3.00 -6.37 -8.33
N LEU A 5 -4.05 -5.56 -8.32
CA LEU A 5 -5.43 -5.99 -8.11
C LEU A 5 -6.16 -5.83 -9.45
N LEU A 6 -6.79 -6.90 -9.92
CA LEU A 6 -7.62 -6.88 -11.11
C LEU A 6 -9.08 -6.76 -10.68
N ASN A 7 -9.77 -5.79 -11.24
CA ASN A 7 -11.19 -5.55 -10.99
C ASN A 7 -12.04 -6.04 -12.17
N GLU A 8 -13.35 -5.88 -12.06
CA GLU A 8 -14.29 -6.10 -13.16
C GLU A 8 -13.79 -5.43 -14.46
N THR A 9 -14.02 -6.10 -15.59
CA THR A 9 -13.54 -5.70 -16.93
C THR A 9 -12.03 -5.75 -17.17
N ALA A 10 -11.22 -6.06 -16.15
CA ALA A 10 -9.79 -6.25 -16.35
C ALA A 10 -9.50 -7.50 -17.19
N CYS A 11 -8.48 -7.40 -18.02
CA CYS A 11 -7.99 -8.51 -18.83
C CYS A 11 -6.61 -8.94 -18.35
N PHE A 12 -6.33 -10.23 -18.43
CA PHE A 12 -5.02 -10.80 -18.13
C PHE A 12 -4.74 -11.98 -19.06
N SER A 13 -3.47 -12.39 -19.14
CA SER A 13 -2.97 -13.48 -19.98
C SER A 13 -3.08 -13.23 -21.50
N ILE A 14 -3.04 -11.97 -21.95
CA ILE A 14 -2.97 -11.59 -23.38
C ILE A 14 -1.51 -11.62 -23.89
N GLY A 15 -0.62 -12.36 -23.23
CA GLY A 15 0.79 -12.49 -23.61
C GLY A 15 1.69 -11.38 -23.07
N GLU A 16 1.26 -10.73 -21.99
CA GLU A 16 2.11 -9.98 -21.07
C GLU A 16 3.12 -10.88 -20.35
N ASN A 17 4.13 -10.28 -19.72
CA ASN A 17 5.17 -11.04 -19.02
C ASN A 17 4.67 -11.56 -17.66
N PHE A 18 4.41 -12.86 -17.57
CA PHE A 18 3.98 -13.55 -16.34
C PHE A 18 5.10 -14.30 -15.59
N VAL A 19 6.37 -14.08 -15.92
CA VAL A 19 7.47 -14.81 -15.26
C VAL A 19 7.39 -14.66 -13.74
N ASN A 20 7.36 -15.79 -13.03
CA ASN A 20 7.25 -15.89 -11.57
C ASN A 20 6.03 -15.19 -10.95
N ARG A 21 4.93 -15.06 -11.69
CA ARG A 21 3.67 -14.45 -11.23
C ARG A 21 2.54 -15.46 -11.28
N ARG A 22 1.60 -15.33 -10.35
CA ARG A 22 0.36 -16.13 -10.30
C ARG A 22 -0.83 -15.20 -10.14
N VAL A 23 -1.93 -15.53 -10.81
CA VAL A 23 -3.23 -14.88 -10.62
C VAL A 23 -4.04 -15.76 -9.68
N VAL A 24 -4.61 -15.16 -8.64
CA VAL A 24 -5.40 -15.85 -7.62
C VAL A 24 -6.65 -15.04 -7.36
N ALA A 25 -7.79 -15.72 -7.31
CA ALA A 25 -9.06 -15.11 -6.96
C ALA A 25 -9.07 -14.77 -5.46
N VAL A 26 -9.32 -13.48 -5.14
CA VAL A 26 -9.48 -13.02 -3.75
C VAL A 26 -10.90 -13.26 -3.24
N THR A 27 -11.88 -13.17 -4.15
CA THR A 27 -13.31 -13.40 -3.92
C THR A 27 -13.84 -14.40 -4.96
N ASN A 28 -15.11 -14.79 -4.86
CA ASN A 28 -15.77 -15.46 -5.97
C ASN A 28 -15.77 -14.51 -7.18
N VAL A 29 -15.30 -15.00 -8.32
CA VAL A 29 -15.18 -14.24 -9.56
C VAL A 29 -15.63 -15.10 -10.73
N GLU A 30 -16.23 -14.45 -11.72
CA GLU A 30 -16.53 -15.06 -13.01
C GLU A 30 -15.56 -14.52 -14.05
N CYS A 31 -14.98 -15.40 -14.86
CA CYS A 31 -13.99 -15.04 -15.86
C CYS A 31 -14.39 -15.61 -17.21
N LEU A 32 -14.36 -14.77 -18.25
CA LEU A 32 -14.52 -15.22 -19.62
C LEU A 32 -13.17 -15.70 -20.17
N LEU A 33 -13.04 -16.99 -20.41
CA LEU A 33 -11.85 -17.57 -21.03
C LEU A 33 -12.01 -17.61 -22.55
N ILE A 34 -11.11 -16.93 -23.26
CA ILE A 34 -11.08 -16.91 -24.72
C ILE A 34 -9.73 -17.46 -25.21
N PRO A 35 -9.71 -18.41 -26.15
CA PRO A 35 -8.46 -18.86 -26.74
C PRO A 35 -7.72 -17.73 -27.46
N ARG A 36 -6.43 -17.59 -27.17
CA ARG A 36 -5.58 -16.50 -27.71
C ARG A 36 -5.59 -16.42 -29.23
N TYR A 37 -5.60 -17.56 -29.92
CA TYR A 37 -5.54 -17.58 -31.39
C TYR A 37 -6.78 -16.92 -32.02
N TRP A 38 -7.96 -17.02 -31.40
CA TRP A 38 -9.18 -16.32 -31.85
C TRP A 38 -9.04 -14.80 -31.72
N LEU A 39 -8.47 -14.32 -30.62
CA LEU A 39 -8.22 -12.90 -30.41
C LEU A 39 -7.23 -12.35 -31.45
N MET A 40 -6.15 -13.08 -31.72
CA MET A 40 -5.12 -12.65 -32.67
C MET A 40 -5.62 -12.68 -34.13
N GLN A 41 -6.49 -13.61 -34.50
CA GLN A 41 -7.13 -13.64 -35.83
C GLN A 41 -8.01 -12.41 -36.09
N ARG A 42 -8.63 -11.85 -35.03
CA ARG A 42 -9.49 -10.65 -35.08
C ARG A 42 -8.76 -9.40 -34.59
N ASN A 43 -7.45 -9.26 -34.86
CA ASN A 43 -6.65 -8.12 -34.39
C ASN A 43 -6.79 -6.87 -35.28
N ILE A 44 -8.03 -6.42 -35.49
CA ILE A 44 -8.32 -5.20 -36.26
C ILE A 44 -7.69 -4.01 -35.54
N GLY A 45 -6.92 -3.18 -36.23
CA GLY A 45 -6.31 -1.98 -35.65
C GLY A 45 -5.26 -2.26 -34.56
N ASN A 46 -4.75 -3.48 -34.47
CA ASN A 46 -3.69 -3.87 -33.54
C ASN A 46 -4.03 -3.69 -32.04
N ILE A 47 -5.31 -3.76 -31.70
CA ILE A 47 -5.84 -3.48 -30.35
C ILE A 47 -5.19 -4.39 -29.30
N TRP A 48 -5.07 -5.69 -29.57
CA TRP A 48 -4.55 -6.64 -28.58
C TRP A 48 -3.07 -6.42 -28.25
N ASN A 49 -2.28 -5.92 -29.21
CA ASN A 49 -0.90 -5.54 -28.95
C ASN A 49 -0.79 -4.26 -28.11
N ARG A 50 -1.70 -3.30 -28.30
CA ARG A 50 -1.78 -2.11 -27.42
C ARG A 50 -2.16 -2.50 -25.99
N VAL A 51 -3.14 -3.40 -25.83
CA VAL A 51 -3.53 -3.91 -24.52
C VAL A 51 -2.35 -4.65 -23.87
N LYS A 52 -1.61 -5.47 -24.63
CA LYS A 52 -0.39 -6.11 -24.13
C LYS A 52 0.66 -5.10 -23.67
N GLN A 53 0.87 -4.01 -24.42
CA GLN A 53 1.80 -2.95 -24.04
C GLN A 53 1.36 -2.24 -22.75
N TYR A 54 0.07 -1.90 -22.66
CA TYR A 54 -0.55 -1.33 -21.47
C TYR A 54 -0.34 -2.21 -20.24
N LEU A 55 -0.62 -3.51 -20.36
CA LEU A 55 -0.44 -4.47 -19.27
C LEU A 55 1.03 -4.56 -18.83
N ASN A 56 1.97 -4.62 -19.77
CA ASN A 56 3.40 -4.63 -19.45
C ASN A 56 3.88 -3.34 -18.78
N SER A 57 3.28 -2.18 -19.07
CA SER A 57 3.61 -0.93 -18.37
C SER A 57 2.98 -0.82 -16.99
N HIS A 58 1.82 -1.44 -16.78
CA HIS A 58 1.09 -1.37 -15.50
C HIS A 58 1.53 -2.43 -14.50
N ILE A 59 2.03 -3.58 -14.97
CA ILE A 59 2.53 -4.64 -14.11
C ILE A 59 4.03 -4.43 -13.86
N PRO A 60 4.44 -4.12 -12.62
CA PRO A 60 5.84 -3.87 -12.31
C PRO A 60 6.68 -5.14 -12.48
N SER A 61 7.93 -4.94 -12.87
CA SER A 61 8.97 -5.96 -12.99
C SER A 61 9.32 -6.60 -11.64
N ALA A 62 9.93 -7.79 -11.67
CA ALA A 62 10.36 -8.48 -10.45
C ALA A 62 11.38 -7.64 -9.64
N ASN A 63 12.24 -6.88 -10.32
CA ASN A 63 13.21 -6.00 -9.70
C ASN A 63 12.53 -4.83 -8.96
N GLU A 64 11.53 -4.21 -9.58
CA GLU A 64 10.76 -3.13 -8.96
C GLU A 64 10.02 -3.62 -7.72
N VAL A 65 9.35 -4.79 -7.82
CA VAL A 65 8.67 -5.41 -6.68
C VAL A 65 9.65 -5.70 -5.54
N HIS A 66 10.85 -6.19 -5.86
CA HIS A 66 11.88 -6.44 -4.85
C HIS A 66 12.38 -5.15 -4.18
N GLN A 67 12.59 -4.07 -4.94
CA GLN A 67 13.00 -2.79 -4.40
C GLN A 67 11.91 -2.19 -3.49
N GLU A 68 10.66 -2.23 -3.91
CA GLU A 68 9.52 -1.77 -3.09
C GLU A 68 9.38 -2.59 -1.82
N PHE A 69 9.61 -3.90 -1.87
CA PHE A 69 9.65 -4.75 -0.68
C PHE A 69 10.75 -4.31 0.31
N LEU A 70 11.97 -4.07 -0.18
CA LEU A 70 13.07 -3.59 0.67
C LEU A 70 12.79 -2.22 1.27
N LYS A 71 12.22 -1.30 0.50
CA LYS A 71 11.79 0.02 0.98
C LYS A 71 10.75 -0.10 2.08
N GLY A 72 9.73 -0.95 1.88
CA GLY A 72 8.69 -1.21 2.88
C GLY A 72 9.26 -1.76 4.19
N ARG A 73 10.25 -2.67 4.12
CA ARG A 73 10.93 -3.20 5.31
C ARG A 73 11.75 -2.14 6.04
N LYS A 74 12.51 -1.33 5.31
CA LYS A 74 13.28 -0.20 5.88
C LYS A 74 12.35 0.82 6.55
N TRP A 75 11.23 1.16 5.89
CA TRP A 75 10.23 2.06 6.45
C TRP A 75 9.61 1.53 7.74
N CYS A 76 9.26 0.23 7.78
CA CYS A 76 8.73 -0.38 9.00
C CYS A 76 9.72 -0.32 10.16
N HIS A 77 11.02 -0.51 9.89
CA HIS A 77 12.05 -0.41 10.91
C HIS A 77 12.19 1.04 11.40
N HIS A 78 12.34 1.99 10.48
CA HIS A 78 12.44 3.40 10.79
C HIS A 78 11.25 3.93 11.59
N LYS A 79 10.03 3.49 11.25
CA LYS A 79 8.82 3.85 11.98
C LYS A 79 8.87 3.40 13.44
N LYS A 80 9.35 2.17 13.71
CA LYS A 80 9.50 1.66 15.07
C LYS A 80 10.51 2.48 15.85
N GLU A 81 11.71 2.69 15.29
CA GLU A 81 12.76 3.50 15.93
C GLU A 81 12.27 4.92 16.25
N THR A 82 11.51 5.52 15.35
CA THR A 82 10.95 6.87 15.55
C THR A 82 9.93 6.89 16.69
N ILE A 83 9.02 5.91 16.75
CA ILE A 83 8.04 5.79 17.84
C ILE A 83 8.76 5.58 19.18
N ASP A 84 9.73 4.68 19.22
CA ASP A 84 10.50 4.38 20.43
C ASP A 84 11.28 5.61 20.92
N ALA A 85 11.90 6.37 20.01
CA ALA A 85 12.58 7.63 20.33
C ALA A 85 11.61 8.69 20.89
N LEU A 86 10.40 8.81 20.33
CA LEU A 86 9.39 9.75 20.83
C LEU A 86 8.87 9.34 22.21
N LEU A 87 8.67 8.05 22.47
CA LEU A 87 8.27 7.54 23.77
C LEU A 87 9.37 7.74 24.83
N ALA A 88 10.63 7.50 24.48
CA ALA A 88 11.77 7.77 25.35
C ALA A 88 11.87 9.26 25.72
N LYS A 89 11.62 10.17 24.76
CA LYS A 89 11.60 11.61 25.01
C LYS A 89 10.43 12.05 25.90
N LYS A 90 9.27 11.38 25.81
CA LYS A 90 8.09 11.65 26.63
C LYS A 90 8.27 11.25 28.10
N GLN A 91 9.22 10.37 28.42
CA GLN A 91 9.61 10.05 29.82
C GLN A 91 10.39 11.19 30.51
N SER A 92 10.63 12.32 29.83
CA SER A 92 10.95 13.59 30.47
C SER A 92 9.84 13.93 31.46
N VAL A 93 10.09 13.71 32.74
CA VAL A 93 9.17 13.95 33.85
C VAL A 93 8.64 15.38 33.74
N ASN A 94 7.31 15.55 33.66
CA ASN A 94 6.72 16.88 33.78
C ASN A 94 7.07 17.40 35.17
N HIS A 95 8.03 18.31 35.26
CA HIS A 95 8.39 19.03 36.48
C HIS A 95 7.38 20.12 36.83
N ALA A 96 6.15 20.06 36.28
CA ALA A 96 5.09 20.98 36.60
C ALA A 96 4.71 20.78 38.07
N SER A 97 5.17 21.69 38.91
CA SER A 97 4.82 21.74 40.31
C SER A 97 3.49 22.46 40.46
N MET A 98 2.77 22.18 41.54
CA MET A 98 1.58 22.96 41.90
C MET A 98 1.89 24.48 41.89
N TRP A 99 3.15 24.85 42.18
CA TRP A 99 3.63 26.22 42.22
C TRP A 99 3.70 26.93 40.86
N ASP A 100 3.67 26.19 39.74
CA ASP A 100 3.72 26.75 38.38
C ASP A 100 2.33 27.17 37.86
N VAL A 101 1.26 26.77 38.55
CA VAL A 101 -0.12 27.12 38.19
C VAL A 101 -0.46 28.51 38.75
N PRO A 102 -0.95 29.49 37.98
CA PRO A 102 -1.33 30.81 38.50
C PRO A 102 -2.28 30.76 39.70
N LEU A 103 -2.05 31.63 40.69
CA LEU A 103 -2.80 31.68 41.96
C LEU A 103 -4.31 31.77 41.79
N PHE A 104 -4.78 32.56 40.81
CA PHE A 104 -6.22 32.73 40.53
C PHE A 104 -6.92 31.41 40.17
N ILE A 105 -6.25 30.53 39.42
CA ILE A 105 -6.80 29.22 39.04
C ILE A 105 -6.88 28.31 40.27
N ARG A 106 -5.86 28.33 41.15
CA ARG A 106 -5.85 27.54 42.39
C ARG A 106 -6.90 28.00 43.41
N MET A 107 -7.23 29.28 43.41
CA MET A 107 -8.27 29.82 44.29
C MET A 107 -9.66 29.37 43.85
N ASN A 108 -9.90 29.30 42.54
CA ASN A 108 -11.22 28.95 42.01
C ASN A 108 -11.62 27.49 42.29
N GLU A 109 -10.67 26.54 42.28
CA GLU A 109 -10.93 25.14 42.63
C GLU A 109 -11.30 24.93 44.11
N LYS A 110 -10.98 25.87 45.00
CA LYS A 110 -11.33 25.80 46.43
C LYS A 110 -12.69 26.43 46.76
N ILE A 111 -13.35 27.04 45.78
CA ILE A 111 -14.61 27.78 45.98
C ILE A 111 -15.85 26.87 45.75
N ASP A 112 -15.66 25.61 45.32
CA ASP A 112 -16.73 24.60 45.27
C ASP A 112 -16.98 23.97 46.67
N LEU A 113 -17.47 24.78 47.63
CA LEU A 113 -18.07 24.34 48.90
C LEU A 113 -19.52 24.81 49.00
#